data_AF-A0A7L1SYQ9-F1
#
_entry.id   AF-A0A7L1SYQ9-F1
#
_cell.length_a   1.000
_cell.length_b   1.000
_cell.length_c   1.000
_cell.angle_alpha   90.00
_cell.angle_beta   90.00
_cell.angle_gamma   90.00
#
_symmetry.space_group_name_H-M   'P 1'
#
loop_
_entity.id
_entity.type
_entity.pdbx_description
1 polymer ?
#
loop_
_entity_poly.entity_id
_entity_poly.type
_entity_poly.pdbx_seq_one_letter_code
_entity_poly.pdbx_strand_id
1 'polypeptide(L)'
;RAELEAAVASERAVVPFSLLRRLHAALREAGSPLYLHKLLEGCEIDLPEVPVPPRNPELVARLERIKAKLANEEYRRMTRNITGQEMNGTLAEFGRQVRSVKAVVITIFNFIVTVVAAFACTYLGSQYVFAETAARVLSAVIVASVVGLAELYVMVRTLEGDLGKL
;
A
#
# COMPACT_ATOMS: atom_id res chain seq x y z
N ARG A 1 37.45 -43.06 -34.96
CA ARG A 1 37.41 -44.38 -34.28
C ARG A 1 37.98 -44.29 -32.86
N ALA A 2 39.24 -43.91 -32.67
CA ALA A 2 39.84 -43.71 -31.34
C ALA A 2 39.04 -42.76 -30.41
N GLU A 3 38.53 -41.63 -30.94
CA GLU A 3 37.69 -40.70 -30.15
C GLU A 3 36.36 -41.32 -29.66
N LEU A 4 35.78 -42.24 -30.44
CA LEU A 4 34.53 -42.91 -30.08
C LEU A 4 34.79 -44.00 -29.04
N GLU A 5 35.86 -44.77 -29.21
CA GLU A 5 36.30 -45.78 -28.25
C GLU A 5 36.63 -45.14 -26.89
N ALA A 6 37.30 -43.98 -26.90
CA ALA A 6 37.57 -43.22 -25.69
C ALA A 6 36.31 -42.68 -25.00
N ALA A 7 35.32 -42.19 -25.77
CA ALA A 7 34.06 -41.70 -25.21
C ALA A 7 33.21 -42.82 -24.59
N VAL A 8 33.19 -43.99 -25.23
CA VAL A 8 32.48 -45.19 -24.75
C VAL A 8 33.19 -45.84 -23.56
N ALA A 9 34.51 -45.72 -23.47
CA ALA A 9 35.30 -46.20 -22.33
C ALA A 9 35.19 -45.31 -21.08
N SER A 10 34.54 -44.15 -21.16
CA SER A 10 34.33 -43.27 -20.01
C SER A 10 33.27 -43.84 -19.05
N GLU A 11 33.45 -43.68 -17.74
CA GLU A 11 32.56 -44.23 -16.69
C GLU A 11 31.09 -43.79 -16.81
N ARG A 12 30.82 -42.63 -17.42
CA ARG A 12 29.45 -42.12 -17.63
C ARG A 12 28.94 -42.33 -19.06
N ALA A 13 29.74 -42.90 -19.96
CA ALA A 13 29.42 -43.12 -21.38
C ALA A 13 28.77 -41.90 -22.08
N VAL A 14 29.13 -40.68 -21.69
CA VAL A 14 28.54 -39.45 -22.25
C VAL A 14 29.21 -39.12 -23.58
N VAL A 15 28.42 -39.11 -24.65
CA VAL A 15 28.90 -38.79 -25.99
C VAL A 15 28.47 -37.37 -26.37
N PRO A 16 29.40 -36.46 -26.71
CA PRO A 16 29.05 -35.14 -27.21
C PRO A 16 28.23 -35.25 -28.50
N PHE A 17 27.15 -34.48 -28.61
CA PHE A 17 26.28 -34.45 -29.80
C PHE A 17 27.06 -34.14 -31.10
N SER A 18 28.11 -33.31 -31.00
CA SER A 18 28.99 -32.97 -32.13
C SER A 18 29.75 -34.19 -32.67
N LEU A 19 30.07 -35.17 -31.83
CA LEU A 19 30.74 -36.42 -32.21
C LEU A 19 29.75 -37.38 -32.89
N LEU A 20 28.53 -37.50 -32.36
CA LEU A 20 27.46 -38.29 -32.98
C LEU A 20 27.07 -37.75 -34.36
N ARG A 21 27.00 -36.41 -34.51
CA ARG A 21 26.74 -35.76 -35.79
C ARG A 21 27.83 -36.05 -36.83
N ARG A 22 29.10 -36.05 -36.42
CA ARG A 22 30.25 -36.40 -37.29
C ARG A 22 30.20 -37.86 -37.71
N LEU A 23 29.84 -38.77 -36.79
CA LEU A 23 29.66 -40.19 -37.09
C LEU A 23 28.53 -40.41 -38.11
N HIS A 24 27.38 -39.74 -37.92
CA HIS A 24 26.26 -39.84 -38.86
C HIS A 24 26.63 -39.33 -40.26
N ALA A 25 27.38 -38.22 -40.36
CA ALA A 25 27.86 -37.71 -41.65
C ALA A 25 28.77 -38.73 -42.38
N ALA A 26 29.74 -39.32 -41.66
CA ALA A 26 30.62 -40.34 -42.23
C ALA A 26 29.87 -41.62 -42.67
N LEU A 27 28.87 -42.06 -41.89
CA LEU A 27 28.03 -43.21 -42.23
C LEU A 27 27.16 -42.94 -43.46
N ARG A 28 26.71 -41.70 -43.63
CA ARG A 28 25.93 -41.27 -44.80
C ARG A 28 26.79 -41.26 -46.07
N GLU A 29 28.02 -40.76 -45.98
CA GLU A 29 28.99 -40.81 -47.09
C GLU A 29 29.35 -42.24 -47.49
N ALA A 30 29.39 -43.16 -46.52
CA ALA A 30 29.58 -44.60 -46.75
C ALA A 30 28.31 -45.33 -47.27
N GLY A 31 27.22 -44.62 -47.57
CA GLY A 31 26.00 -45.19 -48.16
C GLY A 31 25.04 -45.87 -47.17
N SER A 32 25.20 -45.64 -45.86
CA SER A 32 24.32 -46.25 -44.84
C SER A 32 22.93 -45.59 -44.81
N PRO A 33 21.84 -46.38 -44.68
CA PRO A 33 20.46 -45.87 -44.55
C PRO A 33 20.09 -45.46 -43.11
N LEU A 34 21.05 -45.43 -42.18
CA LEU A 34 20.81 -45.10 -40.77
C LEU A 34 20.55 -43.61 -40.57
N TYR A 35 19.35 -43.26 -40.12
CA TYR A 35 18.99 -41.89 -39.76
C TYR A 35 19.50 -41.52 -38.36
N LEU A 36 19.78 -40.23 -38.15
CA LEU A 36 20.27 -39.70 -36.87
C LEU A 36 19.34 -40.03 -35.68
N HIS A 37 18.02 -39.98 -35.88
CA HIS A 37 17.08 -40.29 -34.80
C HIS A 37 17.17 -41.75 -34.33
N LYS A 38 17.56 -42.68 -35.20
CA LYS A 38 17.81 -44.09 -34.84
C LYS A 38 19.10 -44.26 -34.03
N LEU A 39 20.08 -43.38 -34.26
CA LEU A 39 21.31 -43.35 -33.45
C LEU A 39 21.08 -42.75 -32.05
N LEU A 40 20.02 -41.96 -31.90
CA LEU A 40 19.59 -41.37 -30.64
C LEU A 40 18.54 -42.23 -29.92
N GLU A 41 18.06 -43.29 -30.57
CA GLU A 41 17.06 -44.20 -30.01
C GLU A 41 17.67 -44.96 -28.83
N GLY A 42 17.15 -44.73 -27.62
CA GLY A 42 17.69 -45.28 -26.38
C GLY A 42 18.77 -44.43 -25.69
N CYS A 43 19.11 -43.25 -26.22
CA CYS A 43 19.99 -42.30 -25.54
C CYS A 43 19.21 -41.42 -24.55
N GLU A 44 19.78 -41.18 -23.38
CA GLU A 44 19.29 -40.20 -22.41
C GLU A 44 20.13 -38.92 -22.50
N ILE A 45 19.49 -37.76 -22.34
CA ILE A 45 20.17 -36.47 -22.40
C ILE A 45 20.66 -36.13 -21.00
N ASP A 46 21.98 -36.05 -20.83
CA ASP A 46 22.60 -35.57 -19.59
C ASP A 46 22.42 -34.04 -19.47
N LEU A 47 21.49 -33.61 -18.62
CA LEU A 47 21.30 -32.19 -18.29
C LEU A 47 22.12 -31.88 -17.02
N PRO A 48 23.20 -31.08 -17.12
CA PRO A 48 23.95 -30.70 -15.94
C PRO A 48 23.06 -29.88 -14.99
N GLU A 49 23.00 -30.28 -13.73
CA GLU A 49 22.22 -29.57 -12.72
C GLU A 49 22.84 -28.19 -12.48
N VAL A 50 22.06 -27.14 -12.72
CA VAL A 50 22.51 -25.76 -12.51
C VAL A 50 22.64 -25.53 -11.00
N PRO A 51 23.83 -25.14 -10.49
CA PRO A 51 23.99 -24.88 -9.07
C PRO A 51 23.10 -23.70 -8.66
N VAL A 52 22.14 -23.95 -7.78
CA VAL A 52 21.24 -22.91 -7.26
C VAL A 52 22.02 -22.07 -6.23
N PRO A 53 22.11 -20.74 -6.39
CA PRO A 53 22.81 -19.90 -5.42
C PRO A 53 22.11 -19.92 -4.04
N PRO A 54 22.87 -19.81 -2.93
CA PRO A 54 22.29 -19.79 -1.60
C PRO A 54 21.41 -18.55 -1.40
N ARG A 55 20.23 -18.75 -0.79
CA ARG A 55 19.26 -17.67 -0.56
C ARG A 55 19.72 -16.76 0.58
N ASN A 56 19.65 -15.45 0.36
CA ASN A 56 19.90 -14.45 1.39
C ASN A 56 18.79 -14.49 2.46
N PRO A 57 19.12 -14.62 3.77
CA PRO A 57 18.14 -14.74 4.85
C PRO A 57 17.20 -13.52 4.96
N GLU A 58 17.68 -12.32 4.65
CA GLU A 58 16.84 -11.11 4.68
C GLU A 58 15.75 -11.15 3.60
N LEU A 59 16.08 -11.66 2.41
CA LEU A 59 15.12 -11.77 1.32
C LEU A 59 14.06 -12.83 1.61
N VAL A 60 14.44 -13.92 2.27
CA VAL A 60 13.49 -14.97 2.70
C VAL A 60 12.52 -14.40 3.73
N ALA A 61 13.01 -13.69 4.75
CA ALA A 61 12.17 -13.06 5.76
C ALA A 61 11.20 -12.02 5.14
N ARG A 62 11.66 -11.25 4.15
CA ARG A 62 10.79 -10.30 3.41
C ARG A 62 9.72 -11.05 2.61
N LEU A 63 10.09 -12.12 1.92
CA LEU A 63 9.14 -12.93 1.15
C LEU A 63 8.09 -13.57 2.04
N GLU A 64 8.46 -14.08 3.21
CA GLU A 64 7.52 -14.64 4.19
C GLU A 64 6.53 -13.58 4.69
N ARG A 65 7.00 -12.37 5.00
CA ARG A 65 6.12 -11.24 5.37
C ARG A 65 5.15 -10.88 4.25
N ILE A 66 5.64 -10.79 3.01
CA ILE A 66 4.79 -10.46 1.84
C ILE A 66 3.75 -11.56 1.61
N LYS A 67 4.14 -12.84 1.69
CA LYS A 67 3.22 -13.98 1.57
C LYS A 67 2.16 -13.95 2.66
N ALA A 68 2.55 -13.72 3.91
CA ALA A 68 1.60 -13.63 5.02
C ALA A 68 0.61 -12.46 4.83
N LYS A 69 1.09 -11.30 4.35
CA LYS A 69 0.23 -10.14 4.06
C LYS A 69 -0.77 -10.44 2.95
N LEU A 70 -0.32 -11.01 1.83
CA LEU A 70 -1.18 -11.38 0.70
C LEU A 70 -2.21 -12.43 1.10
N ALA A 71 -1.81 -13.45 1.86
CA ALA A 71 -2.72 -14.48 2.36
C ALA A 71 -3.80 -13.89 3.29
N ASN A 72 -3.44 -12.94 4.17
CA ASN A 72 -4.41 -12.28 5.04
C ASN A 72 -5.37 -11.39 4.26
N GLU A 73 -4.89 -10.67 3.24
CA GLU A 73 -5.71 -9.86 2.36
C GLU A 73 -6.71 -10.72 1.56
N GLU A 74 -6.25 -11.85 1.02
CA GLU A 74 -7.09 -12.82 0.33
C GLU A 74 -8.12 -13.47 1.26
N TYR A 75 -7.70 -13.85 2.47
CA TYR A 75 -8.61 -14.34 3.51
C TYR A 75 -9.71 -13.32 3.82
N ARG A 76 -9.35 -12.05 4.07
CA ARG A 76 -10.31 -10.96 4.30
C ARG A 76 -11.25 -10.74 3.12
N ARG A 77 -10.75 -10.89 1.89
CA ARG A 77 -11.59 -10.79 0.68
C ARG A 77 -12.61 -11.93 0.61
N MET A 78 -12.21 -13.16 0.94
CA MET A 78 -13.09 -14.33 0.97
C MET A 78 -14.14 -14.22 2.09
N THR A 79 -13.75 -13.76 3.27
CA THR A 79 -14.64 -13.65 4.44
C THR A 79 -15.45 -12.35 4.50
N ARG A 80 -15.22 -11.42 3.57
CA ARG A 80 -15.87 -10.10 3.53
C ARG A 80 -17.40 -10.15 3.61
N ASN A 81 -18.02 -11.17 3.01
CA ASN A 81 -19.48 -11.30 2.95
C ASN A 81 -20.06 -12.08 4.16
N ILE A 82 -19.19 -12.71 4.95
CA ILE A 82 -19.56 -13.53 6.11
C ILE A 82 -19.46 -12.67 7.38
N THR A 83 -18.42 -11.83 7.47
CA THR A 83 -18.23 -10.89 8.57
C THR A 83 -19.04 -9.61 8.32
N GLY A 84 -20.37 -9.70 8.43
CA GLY A 84 -21.30 -8.58 8.21
C GLY A 84 -21.21 -7.41 9.21
N GLN A 85 -20.30 -7.42 10.20
CA GLN A 85 -20.31 -6.44 11.29
C GLN A 85 -19.00 -5.68 11.59
N GLU A 86 -17.80 -6.12 11.18
CA GLU A 86 -16.57 -5.51 11.75
C GLU A 86 -15.84 -4.50 10.85
N MET A 87 -16.04 -4.55 9.52
CA MET A 87 -15.29 -3.66 8.60
C MET A 87 -16.01 -2.34 8.30
N ASN A 88 -17.34 -2.30 8.46
CA ASN A 88 -18.08 -1.03 8.46
C ASN A 88 -17.77 -0.21 9.72
N GLY A 89 -17.39 -0.85 10.84
CA GLY A 89 -16.96 -0.14 12.04
C GLY A 89 -15.77 0.78 11.75
N THR A 90 -14.67 0.25 11.22
CA THR A 90 -13.44 1.04 11.02
C THR A 90 -13.52 2.08 9.89
N LEU A 91 -14.15 1.77 8.75
CA LEU A 91 -14.30 2.75 7.66
C LEU A 91 -15.41 3.78 7.92
N ALA A 92 -16.52 3.38 8.56
CA ALA A 92 -17.55 4.34 8.96
C ALA A 92 -17.08 5.18 10.15
N GLU A 93 -16.32 4.62 11.10
CA GLU A 93 -15.64 5.41 12.13
C GLU A 93 -14.65 6.39 11.52
N PHE A 94 -13.84 5.97 10.54
CA PHE A 94 -12.92 6.88 9.86
C PHE A 94 -13.67 7.99 9.10
N GLY A 95 -14.74 7.66 8.38
CA GLY A 95 -15.60 8.65 7.70
C GLY A 95 -16.31 9.58 8.68
N ARG A 96 -16.77 9.06 9.82
CA ARG A 96 -17.39 9.84 10.89
C ARG A 96 -16.37 10.72 11.60
N GLN A 97 -15.14 10.26 11.79
CA GLN A 97 -14.03 11.02 12.35
C GLN A 97 -13.60 12.15 11.42
N VAL A 98 -13.49 11.90 10.11
CA VAL A 98 -13.18 12.96 9.13
C VAL A 98 -14.31 14.01 9.08
N ARG A 99 -15.57 13.58 9.17
CA ARG A 99 -16.72 14.49 9.21
C ARG A 99 -16.78 15.29 10.52
N SER A 100 -16.49 14.67 11.66
CA SER A 100 -16.47 15.36 12.95
C SER A 100 -15.32 16.36 13.04
N VAL A 101 -14.13 16.01 12.53
CA VAL A 101 -12.98 16.93 12.46
C VAL A 101 -13.32 18.13 11.59
N LYS A 102 -13.91 17.91 10.41
CA LYS A 102 -14.33 19.01 9.53
C LYS A 102 -15.36 19.93 10.19
N ALA A 103 -16.34 19.35 10.89
CA ALA A 103 -17.35 20.12 11.61
C ALA A 103 -16.73 20.97 12.74
N VAL A 104 -15.88 20.38 13.58
CA VAL A 104 -15.20 21.09 14.68
C VAL A 104 -14.33 22.23 14.15
N VAL A 105 -13.58 22.01 13.06
CA VAL A 105 -12.75 23.06 12.44
C VAL A 105 -13.60 24.22 11.93
N ILE A 106 -14.74 23.94 11.28
CA ILE A 106 -15.66 24.98 10.80
C ILE A 106 -16.24 25.77 11.98
N THR A 107 -16.62 25.10 13.07
CA THR A 107 -17.18 25.76 14.26
C THR A 107 -16.15 26.67 14.94
N ILE A 108 -14.91 26.22 15.11
CA ILE A 108 -13.83 27.04 15.68
C ILE A 108 -13.56 28.26 14.79
N PHE A 109 -13.53 28.07 13.46
CA PHE A 109 -13.35 29.18 12.53
C PHE A 109 -14.48 30.20 12.64
N ASN A 110 -15.74 29.75 12.71
CA ASN A 110 -16.90 30.63 12.87
C ASN A 110 -16.81 31.44 14.17
N PHE A 111 -16.46 30.80 15.29
CA PHE A 111 -16.23 31.46 16.58
C PHE A 111 -15.17 32.57 16.52
N ILE A 112 -14.03 32.30 15.87
CA ILE A 112 -12.97 33.31 15.72
C ILE A 112 -13.47 34.48 14.88
N VAL A 113 -14.14 34.19 13.76
CA VAL A 113 -14.69 35.22 12.87
C VAL A 113 -15.73 36.08 13.60
N THR A 114 -16.63 35.49 14.39
CA THR A 114 -17.67 36.23 15.12
C THR A 114 -17.07 37.13 16.21
N VAL A 115 -16.10 36.63 16.98
CA VAL A 115 -15.43 37.43 18.03
C VAL A 115 -14.62 38.58 17.42
N VAL A 116 -13.86 38.32 16.34
CA VAL A 116 -13.07 39.35 15.65
C VAL A 116 -13.97 40.39 14.99
N ALA A 117 -15.07 39.96 14.36
CA ALA A 117 -16.05 40.86 13.77
C ALA A 117 -16.72 41.73 14.84
N ALA A 118 -17.15 41.16 15.97
CA ALA A 118 -17.74 41.91 17.08
C ALA A 118 -16.77 42.94 17.65
N PHE A 119 -15.50 42.58 17.82
CA PHE A 119 -14.45 43.51 18.26
C PHE A 119 -14.26 44.65 17.24
N ALA A 120 -14.06 44.32 15.97
CA ALA A 120 -13.82 45.31 14.92
C ALA A 120 -15.01 46.26 14.75
N CYS A 121 -16.23 45.72 14.68
CA CYS A 121 -17.46 46.51 14.57
C CYS A 121 -17.64 47.43 15.77
N THR A 122 -17.40 46.95 17.00
CA THR A 122 -17.53 47.78 18.20
C THR A 122 -16.43 48.85 18.26
N TYR A 123 -15.20 48.52 17.89
CA TYR A 123 -14.09 49.48 17.87
C TYR A 123 -14.32 50.60 16.85
N LEU A 124 -14.77 50.24 15.64
CA LEU A 124 -15.13 51.20 14.58
C LEU A 124 -16.37 52.02 14.97
N GLY A 125 -17.43 51.38 15.47
CA GLY A 125 -18.65 52.06 15.90
C GLY A 125 -18.45 52.98 17.11
N SER A 126 -17.57 52.58 18.03
CA SER A 126 -17.22 53.36 19.22
C SER A 126 -16.53 54.68 18.87
N GLN A 127 -16.07 54.89 17.64
CA GLN A 127 -15.52 56.18 17.20
C GLN A 127 -16.55 57.31 17.26
N TYR A 128 -17.83 56.99 17.09
CA TYR A 128 -18.93 57.97 17.13
C TYR A 128 -19.42 58.28 18.55
N VAL A 129 -19.05 57.46 19.54
CA VAL A 129 -19.53 57.57 20.92
C VAL A 129 -18.43 58.08 21.86
N PHE A 130 -17.20 57.59 21.70
CA PHE A 130 -16.07 57.91 22.57
C PHE A 130 -14.94 58.56 21.76
N ALA A 131 -14.38 59.66 22.25
CA ALA A 131 -13.23 60.32 21.61
C ALA A 131 -11.89 59.64 21.95
N GLU A 132 -11.77 59.07 23.15
CA GLU A 132 -10.55 58.44 23.63
C GLU A 132 -10.36 57.02 23.07
N THR A 133 -9.14 56.72 22.61
CA THR A 133 -8.77 55.40 22.08
C THR A 133 -8.85 54.30 23.14
N ALA A 134 -8.48 54.60 24.39
CA ALA A 134 -8.55 53.65 25.50
C ALA A 134 -9.99 53.19 25.76
N ALA A 135 -10.94 54.12 25.79
CA ALA A 135 -12.36 53.81 25.98
C ALA A 135 -12.95 52.98 24.83
N ARG A 136 -12.50 53.23 23.58
CA ARG A 136 -12.91 52.44 22.39
C ARG A 136 -12.42 51.00 22.43
N VAL A 137 -11.18 50.78 22.87
CA VAL A 137 -10.65 49.43 23.02
C VAL A 137 -11.36 48.72 24.17
N LEU A 138 -11.57 49.39 25.30
CA LEU A 138 -12.25 48.82 26.46
C LEU A 138 -13.68 48.38 26.11
N SER A 139 -14.45 49.22 25.43
CA SER A 139 -15.81 48.90 25.01
C SER A 139 -15.84 47.74 24.01
N ALA A 140 -14.92 47.71 23.04
CA ALA A 140 -14.79 46.62 22.08
C ALA A 140 -14.44 45.28 22.74
N VAL A 141 -13.54 45.28 23.73
CA VAL A 141 -13.20 44.06 24.49
C VAL A 141 -14.39 43.56 25.29
N ILE A 142 -15.14 44.44 25.96
CA ILE A 142 -16.33 44.05 26.73
C ILE A 142 -17.37 43.40 25.82
N VAL A 143 -17.70 44.03 24.68
CA VAL A 143 -18.69 43.49 23.74
C VAL A 143 -18.21 42.17 23.13
N ALA A 144 -16.97 42.09 22.67
CA ALA A 144 -16.40 40.85 22.13
C ALA A 144 -16.39 39.72 23.16
N SER A 145 -16.16 40.02 24.44
CA SER A 145 -16.20 39.04 25.53
C SER A 145 -17.62 38.48 25.73
N VAL A 146 -18.64 39.35 25.72
CA VAL A 146 -20.04 38.93 25.85
C VAL A 146 -20.47 38.06 24.66
N VAL A 147 -20.13 38.48 23.44
CA VAL A 147 -20.42 37.70 22.22
C VAL A 147 -19.70 36.36 22.24
N GLY A 148 -18.43 36.33 22.62
CA GLY A 148 -17.66 35.09 22.75
C GLY A 148 -18.28 34.12 23.75
N LEU A 149 -18.74 34.61 24.91
CA LEU A 149 -19.45 33.77 25.89
C LEU A 149 -20.79 33.24 25.35
N ALA A 150 -21.54 34.07 24.61
CA ALA A 150 -22.79 33.65 24.00
C ALA A 150 -22.58 32.55 22.94
N GLU A 151 -21.61 32.73 22.05
CA GLU A 151 -21.24 31.72 21.03
C GLU A 151 -20.73 30.42 21.67
N LEU A 152 -19.88 30.52 22.70
CA LEU A 152 -19.37 29.37 23.44
C LEU A 152 -20.51 28.57 24.08
N TYR A 153 -21.48 29.26 24.70
CA TYR A 153 -22.65 28.62 25.27
C TYR A 153 -23.51 27.91 24.21
N VAL A 154 -23.75 28.55 23.06
CA VAL A 154 -24.48 27.95 21.94
C VAL A 154 -23.76 26.72 21.42
N MET A 155 -22.44 26.77 21.26
CA MET A 155 -21.60 25.64 20.84
C MET A 155 -21.69 24.45 21.82
N VAL A 156 -21.55 24.70 23.13
CA VAL A 156 -21.66 23.64 24.15
C VAL A 156 -23.04 23.01 24.10
N ARG A 157 -24.10 23.81 24.02
CA ARG A 157 -25.47 23.32 23.97
C ARG A 157 -25.79 22.55 22.69
N THR A 158 -25.20 22.93 21.56
CA THR A 158 -25.36 22.17 20.30
C THR A 158 -24.65 20.83 20.36
N LEU A 159 -23.46 20.77 20.98
CA LEU A 159 -22.74 19.52 21.22
C LEU A 159 -23.52 18.57 22.15
N GLU A 160 -24.07 19.09 23.26
CA GLU A 160 -24.90 18.32 24.18
C GLU A 160 -26.19 17.80 23.52
N GLY A 161 -26.82 18.63 22.68
CA GLY A 161 -28.03 18.26 21.93
C GLY A 161 -27.81 17.18 20.88
N ASP A 162 -26.64 17.14 20.24
CA ASP A 162 -26.26 16.06 19.31
C ASP A 162 -25.93 14.75 20.06
N LEU A 163 -25.43 14.83 21.29
CA LEU A 163 -25.23 13.65 22.16
C LEU A 163 -26.54 13.03 22.66
N GLY A 164 -27.57 13.85 22.92
CA GLY A 164 -28.87 13.38 23.41
C GLY A 164 -29.78 12.71 22.37
N LYS A 165 -29.37 12.66 21.10
CA LYS A 165 -30.11 12.04 19.98
C LYS A 165 -29.52 10.71 19.49
N LEU A 166 -28.47 10.22 20.14
CA LEU A 166 -27.85 8.91 19.89
C LEU A 166 -28.33 7.90 20.93
#